data_AF-A0A376RMJ1-F1
#
_entry.id   AF-A0A376RMJ1-F1
#
_cell.length_a   1.000
_cell.length_b   1.000
_cell.length_c   1.000
_cell.angle_alpha   90.00
_cell.angle_beta   90.00
_cell.angle_gamma   90.00
#
_symmetry.space_group_name_H-M   'P 1'
#
loop_
_entity.id
_entity.type
_entity.pdbx_description
1 polymer ?
#
loop_
_entity_poly.entity_id
_entity_poly.type
_entity_poly.pdbx_seq_one_letter_code
_entity_poly.pdbx_strand_id
1 'polypeptide(L)'
;MAEEFTQLISKSAGVDDIQMEIDERFMNRKISFRGSSLLTIINSIAVTDLLGIVPYELYNSYRDFLNLKEIKLEHPLPSIKLTFPIIIFFK
;
A
#
# COMPACT_ATOMS: atom_id res chain seq x y z
N MET A 1 0.85 -4.19 19.82
CA MET A 1 1.92 -3.37 19.20
C MET A 1 1.25 -2.42 18.23
N ALA A 2 1.79 -1.21 18.01
CA ALA A 2 1.21 -0.29 17.03
C ALA A 2 1.50 -0.81 15.62
N GLU A 3 0.54 -0.69 14.71
CA GLU A 3 0.74 -1.06 13.31
C GLU A 3 1.76 -0.13 12.66
N GLU A 4 2.63 -0.71 11.82
CA GLU A 4 3.68 0.01 11.12
C GLU A 4 3.55 -0.21 9.62
N PHE A 5 3.87 0.83 8.85
CA PHE A 5 3.55 0.90 7.43
C PHE A 5 4.79 1.10 6.56
N THR A 6 4.70 0.55 5.36
CA THR A 6 5.53 0.89 4.22
C THR A 6 4.96 2.12 3.49
N GLN A 7 5.81 2.86 2.79
CA GLN A 7 5.41 4.00 1.98
C GLN A 7 6.16 4.03 0.65
N LEU A 8 5.41 4.13 -0.45
CA LEU A 8 5.98 4.40 -1.78
C LEU A 8 6.39 5.88 -1.87
N ILE A 9 7.65 6.12 -2.25
CA ILE A 9 8.19 7.45 -2.55
C ILE A 9 8.63 7.50 -4.00
N SER A 10 7.85 8.14 -4.87
CA SER A 10 8.17 8.23 -6.29
C SER A 10 7.85 9.61 -6.84
N LYS A 11 8.64 10.05 -7.83
CA LYS A 11 8.38 11.26 -8.61
C LYS A 11 7.41 11.05 -9.78
N SER A 12 6.86 9.84 -9.92
CA SER A 12 5.86 9.53 -10.93
C SER A 12 4.60 10.37 -10.72
N ALA A 13 4.01 10.85 -11.81
CA ALA A 13 2.78 11.63 -11.76
C ALA A 13 1.67 10.85 -11.02
N GLY A 14 0.95 11.55 -10.13
CA GLY A 14 -0.15 10.99 -9.34
C GLY A 14 0.25 10.29 -8.05
N VAL A 15 1.54 10.03 -7.79
CA VAL A 15 1.96 9.41 -6.53
C VAL A 15 1.75 10.34 -5.34
N ASP A 16 2.05 11.63 -5.50
CA ASP A 16 1.84 12.62 -4.43
C ASP A 16 0.36 12.77 -4.06
N ASP A 17 -0.53 12.78 -5.05
CA ASP A 17 -1.99 12.83 -4.84
C ASP A 17 -2.48 11.61 -4.06
N ILE A 18 -2.00 10.41 -4.43
CA ILE A 18 -2.30 9.16 -3.71
C ILE A 18 -1.78 9.22 -2.28
N GLN A 19 -0.54 9.69 -2.08
CA GLN A 19 0.05 9.77 -0.75
C GLN A 19 -0.74 10.73 0.14
N MET A 20 -1.18 11.87 -0.39
CA MET A 20 -2.04 12.82 0.32
C MET A 20 -3.36 12.17 0.76
N GLU A 21 -4.04 11.46 -0.14
CA GLU A 21 -5.30 10.76 0.19
C GLU A 21 -5.10 9.64 1.23
N ILE A 22 -3.99 8.91 1.15
CA ILE A 22 -3.61 7.91 2.15
C ILE A 22 -3.35 8.59 3.49
N ASP A 23 -2.65 9.72 3.52
CA ASP A 23 -2.34 10.47 4.75
C ASP A 23 -3.61 11.00 5.43
N GLU A 24 -4.59 11.46 4.65
CA GLU A 24 -5.90 11.87 5.16
C GLU A 24 -6.70 10.73 5.80
N ARG A 25 -6.61 9.51 5.24
CA ARG A 25 -7.36 8.35 5.73
C ARG A 25 -6.68 7.59 6.86
N PHE A 26 -5.35 7.52 6.81
CA PHE A 26 -4.52 6.83 7.80
C PHE A 26 -3.70 7.86 8.58
N MET A 27 -4.41 8.81 9.18
CA MET A 27 -3.81 9.84 10.02
C MET A 27 -2.97 9.21 11.13
N ASN A 28 -1.79 9.74 11.34
CA ASN A 28 -0.84 9.30 12.38
C ASN A 28 -0.32 7.86 12.23
N ARG A 29 -0.43 7.23 11.05
CA ARG A 29 0.21 5.93 10.83
C ARG A 29 1.73 6.04 10.97
N LYS A 30 2.35 5.05 11.60
CA LYS A 30 3.82 5.02 11.74
C LYS A 30 4.44 4.44 10.47
N ILE A 31 5.19 5.25 9.73
CA ILE A 31 5.98 4.78 8.58
C ILE A 31 7.34 4.26 9.06
N SER A 32 7.56 2.95 8.94
CA SER A 32 8.82 2.29 9.33
C SER A 32 9.72 1.97 8.12
N PHE A 33 9.17 1.96 6.90
CA PHE A 33 9.95 1.70 5.68
C PHE A 33 9.47 2.54 4.50
N ARG A 34 10.42 3.04 3.70
CA ARG A 34 10.16 3.81 2.47
C ARG A 34 10.87 3.16 1.30
N GLY A 35 10.16 2.94 0.21
CA GLY A 35 10.68 2.33 -1.01
C GLY A 35 10.33 3.16 -2.24
N SER A 36 11.22 3.19 -3.23
CA SER A 36 11.03 3.98 -4.45
C SER A 36 10.38 3.22 -5.61
N SER A 37 10.07 1.93 -5.43
CA SER A 37 9.38 1.12 -6.43
C SER A 37 8.31 0.25 -5.78
N LEU A 38 7.25 -0.04 -6.54
CA LEU A 38 6.18 -0.94 -6.12
C LEU A 38 6.70 -2.35 -5.78
N LEU A 39 7.71 -2.84 -6.52
CA LEU A 39 8.35 -4.13 -6.24
C LEU A 39 9.07 -4.13 -4.88
N THR A 40 9.73 -3.03 -4.53
CA THR A 40 10.37 -2.89 -3.21
C THR A 40 9.33 -2.90 -2.10
N ILE A 41 8.21 -2.20 -2.28
CA ILE A 41 7.11 -2.16 -1.31
C ILE A 41 6.51 -3.56 -1.12
N ILE A 42 6.11 -4.24 -2.20
CA ILE A 42 5.44 -5.54 -2.09
C ILE A 42 6.36 -6.63 -1.52
N ASN A 43 7.65 -6.61 -1.86
CA ASN A 43 8.61 -7.52 -1.25
C ASN A 43 8.80 -7.24 0.24
N SER A 44 8.82 -5.96 0.65
CA SER A 44 8.91 -5.60 2.07
C SER A 44 7.69 -6.11 2.83
N ILE A 45 6.48 -5.98 2.29
CA ILE A 45 5.26 -6.51 2.92
C ILE A 45 5.37 -8.04 3.05
N ALA A 46 5.86 -8.74 2.03
CA ALA A 46 5.96 -10.20 2.03
C ALA A 46 6.90 -10.78 3.10
N VAL A 47 7.97 -10.05 3.45
CA VAL A 47 9.03 -10.54 4.34
C VAL A 47 9.04 -9.89 5.72
N THR A 48 8.11 -8.98 5.99
CA THR A 48 7.98 -8.28 7.28
C THR A 48 6.54 -8.34 7.76
N ASP A 49 6.29 -7.82 8.97
CA ASP A 49 4.93 -7.62 9.49
C ASP A 49 4.39 -6.21 9.16
N LEU A 50 5.06 -5.47 8.26
CA LEU A 50 4.64 -4.12 7.89
C LEU A 50 3.40 -4.17 6.99
N LEU A 51 2.47 -3.25 7.28
CA LEU A 51 1.34 -2.98 6.42
C LEU A 51 1.79 -2.21 5.17
N GLY A 52 1.09 -2.39 4.07
CA GLY A 52 1.37 -1.61 2.87
C GLY A 52 0.16 -1.41 1.99
N ILE A 53 0.25 -0.35 1.19
CA ILE A 53 -0.81 0.09 0.29
C ILE A 53 -0.24 0.02 -1.12
N VAL A 54 -0.82 -0.84 -1.95
CA VAL A 54 -0.37 -1.05 -3.34
C VAL A 54 -1.57 -1.13 -4.28
N PRO A 55 -1.36 -0.91 -5.60
CA PRO A 55 -2.42 -1.13 -6.59
C PRO A 55 -2.94 -2.56 -6.55
N TYR A 56 -4.25 -2.75 -6.77
CA TYR A 56 -4.87 -4.06 -6.72
C TYR A 56 -4.28 -5.05 -7.71
N GLU A 57 -3.94 -4.60 -8.91
CA GLU A 57 -3.40 -5.45 -9.99
C GLU A 57 -2.06 -6.03 -9.58
N LEU A 58 -1.24 -5.24 -8.87
CA LEU A 58 0.02 -5.70 -8.32
C LEU A 58 -0.22 -6.78 -7.27
N TYR A 59 -1.12 -6.52 -6.31
CA TYR A 59 -1.48 -7.54 -5.32
C TYR A 59 -2.00 -8.82 -5.97
N ASN A 60 -2.99 -8.72 -6.85
CA ASN A 60 -3.62 -9.85 -7.48
C ASN A 60 -2.61 -10.69 -8.30
N SER A 61 -1.58 -10.05 -8.86
CA SER A 61 -0.51 -10.73 -9.59
C SER A 61 0.46 -11.51 -8.68
N TYR A 62 0.65 -11.10 -7.43
CA TYR A 62 1.68 -11.65 -6.54
C TYR A 62 1.15 -12.32 -5.27
N ARG A 63 -0.14 -12.19 -4.93
CA ARG A 63 -0.68 -12.61 -3.63
C ARG A 63 -0.45 -14.08 -3.30
N ASP A 64 -0.59 -14.96 -4.29
CA ASP A 64 -0.47 -16.40 -4.08
C ASP A 64 1.01 -16.79 -3.95
N PHE A 65 1.89 -16.13 -4.71
CA PHE A 65 3.33 -16.38 -4.69
C PHE A 65 3.99 -15.84 -3.40
N LEU A 66 3.56 -14.68 -2.94
CA LEU A 66 4.10 -13.99 -1.77
C LEU A 66 3.29 -14.24 -0.48
N ASN A 67 2.21 -15.03 -0.56
CA ASN A 67 1.28 -15.32 0.54
C ASN A 67 0.76 -14.04 1.23
N LEU A 68 0.29 -13.09 0.42
CA LEU A 68 -0.23 -11.80 0.89
C LEU A 68 -1.71 -11.90 1.26
N LYS A 69 -2.11 -11.27 2.38
CA LYS A 69 -3.51 -11.13 2.78
C LYS A 69 -4.03 -9.72 2.54
N GLU A 70 -5.21 -9.65 1.94
CA GLU A 70 -5.97 -8.41 1.83
C GLU A 70 -6.59 -8.04 3.18
N ILE A 71 -6.43 -6.77 3.58
CA ILE A 71 -7.22 -6.17 4.64
C ILE A 71 -8.34 -5.38 3.97
N LYS A 72 -9.56 -5.87 4.13
CA LYS A 72 -10.75 -5.13 3.68
C LYS A 72 -10.93 -3.91 4.57
N LEU A 73 -10.84 -2.75 3.96
CA LEU A 73 -11.24 -1.52 4.63
C LEU A 73 -12.76 -1.48 4.78
N GLU A 74 -13.24 -0.99 5.92
CA GLU A 74 -14.67 -0.78 6.16
C GLU A 74 -15.29 0.16 5.12
N HIS A 75 -14.48 1.03 4.53
CA HIS A 75 -14.86 1.93 3.45
C HIS A 75 -13.84 1.80 2.29
N PRO A 76 -14.27 1.46 1.07
CA PRO A 76 -13.36 1.34 -0.07
C PRO A 76 -12.66 2.68 -0.35
N LEU A 77 -11.41 2.61 -0.81
CA LEU A 77 -10.66 3.79 -1.23
C LEU A 77 -11.30 4.40 -2.50
N PRO A 78 -11.52 5.72 -2.56
CA PRO A 78 -12.03 6.40 -3.73
C PRO A 78 -11.16 6.09 -4.94
N SER A 79 -11.80 5.70 -6.04
CA SER A 79 -11.14 5.44 -7.32
C SER A 79 -10.80 6.76 -8.04
N ILE A 80 -10.24 7.75 -7.33
CA ILE A 80 -10.01 9.06 -7.92
C ILE A 80 -8.75 8.99 -8.79
N LYS A 81 -8.96 9.16 -10.10
CA LYS A 81 -7.93 9.37 -11.16
C LYS A 81 -6.88 8.27 -11.34
N LEU A 82 -7.07 7.09 -10.79
CA LEU A 82 -6.35 5.89 -11.20
C LEU A 82 -7.35 4.96 -11.87
N THR A 83 -6.99 4.41 -13.02
CA THR A 83 -7.75 3.37 -13.73
C THR A 83 -7.96 2.11 -12.87
N PHE A 84 -7.37 2.05 -11.67
CA PHE A 84 -7.24 0.87 -10.85
C PHE A 84 -7.52 1.15 -9.37
N PRO A 85 -8.24 0.26 -8.66
CA PRO A 85 -8.51 0.38 -7.23
C PRO A 85 -7.24 0.19 -6.38
N ILE A 86 -7.14 0.95 -5.28
CA ILE A 86 -6.07 0.84 -4.27
C ILE A 86 -6.54 -0.09 -3.15
N ILE A 87 -5.67 -0.99 -2.65
CA ILE A 87 -5.98 -1.93 -1.56
C ILE A 87 -4.85 -1.95 -0.51
N ILE A 88 -5.20 -2.31 0.73
CA ILE A 88 -4.30 -2.43 1.88
C ILE A 88 -4.04 -3.89 2.23
N PHE A 89 -2.79 -4.20 2.59
CA PHE A 89 -2.34 -5.58 2.79
C PHE A 89 -1.54 -5.78 4.08
N PHE A 90 -1.61 -7.02 4.57
CA PHE A 90 -0.81 -7.62 5.64
C PHE A 90 -0.51 -9.10 5.30
N LYS A 91 0.27 -9.79 6.13
CA LYS A 91 0.55 -11.22 6.02
C LYS A 91 -0.52 -12.14 6.62
#